data_AF-A0A1H3DAE2-F1
#
_entry.id   AF-A0A1H3DAE2-F1
#
_cell.length_a   1.000
_cell.length_b   1.000
_cell.length_c   1.000
_cell.angle_alpha   90.00
_cell.angle_beta   90.00
_cell.angle_gamma   90.00
#
_symmetry.space_group_name_H-M   'P 1'
#
loop_
_entity.id
_entity.type
_entity.pdbx_description
1 polymer ?
#
loop_
_entity_poly.entity_id
_entity_poly.type
_entity_poly.pdbx_seq_one_letter_code
_entity_poly.pdbx_strand_id
1 'polypeptide(L)'
;MTKHNHVKGALPFHFVAIPMDVIRSAAWQSLPPNAVVLAIALMGQYTGKNNGRLCPAFVVMERCGWTSKRTLINAKRALLECPFVVLTRKGHPPPDR
;
A
#
# COMPACT_ATOMS: atom_id res chain seq x y z
N MET A 1 -27.53 -22.08 14.67
CA MET A 1 -27.14 -21.07 15.66
C MET A 1 -26.01 -20.22 15.11
N THR A 2 -26.33 -19.07 14.52
CA THR A 2 -25.33 -18.15 13.97
C THR A 2 -24.73 -17.36 15.14
N LYS A 3 -23.52 -17.72 15.58
CA LYS A 3 -22.82 -16.98 16.63
C LYS A 3 -22.43 -15.62 16.08
N HIS A 4 -23.18 -14.58 16.44
CA HIS A 4 -22.72 -13.21 16.26
C HIS A 4 -21.53 -13.00 17.19
N ASN A 5 -20.31 -13.07 16.66
CA ASN A 5 -19.09 -12.68 17.35
C ASN A 5 -19.08 -11.17 17.52
N HIS A 6 -19.87 -10.67 18.48
CA HIS A 6 -19.79 -9.29 18.91
C HIS A 6 -18.50 -9.12 19.72
N VAL A 7 -17.50 -8.47 19.13
CA VAL A 7 -16.28 -8.08 19.82
C VAL A 7 -16.50 -6.68 20.38
N LYS A 8 -16.51 -6.53 21.70
CA LYS A 8 -16.66 -5.23 22.37
C LYS A 8 -15.56 -4.28 21.86
N GLY A 9 -15.95 -3.12 21.33
CA GLY A 9 -15.03 -2.14 20.75
C GLY A 9 -14.67 -2.37 19.28
N ALA A 10 -15.32 -3.29 18.57
CA ALA A 10 -15.16 -3.43 17.14
C ALA A 10 -15.65 -2.17 16.41
N LEU A 11 -14.79 -1.59 15.57
CA LEU A 11 -15.18 -0.49 14.70
C LEU A 11 -16.02 -1.01 13.53
N PRO A 12 -17.04 -0.25 13.07
CA PRO A 12 -17.85 -0.65 11.92
C PRO A 12 -17.13 -0.49 10.57
N PHE A 13 -15.89 -0.04 10.57
CA PHE A 13 -15.05 0.18 9.40
C PHE A 13 -13.60 -0.21 9.67
N HIS A 14 -12.85 -0.44 8.59
CA HIS A 14 -11.41 -0.63 8.63
C HIS A 14 -10.69 0.71 8.50
N PHE A 15 -9.52 0.80 9.11
CA PHE A 15 -8.64 1.96 9.02
C PHE A 15 -7.20 1.51 8.92
N VAL A 16 -6.36 2.38 8.36
CA VAL A 16 -4.90 2.21 8.37
C VAL A 16 -4.35 2.97 9.57
N ALA A 17 -3.78 2.25 10.52
CA ALA A 17 -3.08 2.86 11.64
C ALA A 17 -1.62 3.13 11.26
N ILE A 18 -1.18 4.38 11.32
CA ILE A 18 0.22 4.75 11.12
C ILE A 18 0.73 5.36 12.44
N PRO A 19 1.75 4.76 13.10
CA PRO A 19 2.33 5.32 14.31
C PRO A 19 2.91 6.72 14.07
N MET A 20 2.78 7.61 15.05
CA MET A 20 3.32 8.97 14.95
C MET A 20 4.83 8.99 14.76
N ASP A 21 5.56 8.03 15.34
CA ASP A 21 7.01 7.92 15.18
C ASP A 21 7.40 7.60 13.73
N VAL A 22 6.58 6.84 13.00
CA VAL A 22 6.78 6.60 11.56
C VAL A 22 6.59 7.90 10.79
N ILE A 23 5.47 8.61 11.02
CA ILE A 23 5.17 9.89 10.34
C ILE A 23 6.26 10.93 10.59
N ARG A 24 6.78 10.97 11.82
CA ARG A 24 7.82 11.92 12.25
C ARG A 24 9.23 11.48 11.86
N SER A 25 9.44 10.24 11.43
CA SER A 25 10.76 9.76 11.02
C SER A 25 11.30 10.51 9.79
N ALA A 26 12.63 10.65 9.73
CA ALA A 26 13.30 11.28 8.57
C ALA A 26 12.99 10.53 7.26
N ALA A 27 12.92 9.19 7.32
CA ALA A 27 12.61 8.36 6.16
C ALA A 27 11.22 8.67 5.58
N TRP A 28 10.20 8.84 6.44
CA TRP A 28 8.86 9.20 5.97
C TRP A 28 8.79 10.63 5.44
N GLN A 29 9.41 11.58 6.15
CA GLN A 29 9.44 12.99 5.73
C GLN A 29 10.18 13.21 4.41
N SER A 30 11.16 12.35 4.07
CA SER A 30 11.88 12.43 2.78
C SER A 30 11.08 11.90 1.58
N LEU A 31 9.95 11.23 1.79
CA LEU A 31 9.17 10.67 0.69
C LEU A 31 8.48 11.78 -0.13
N PRO A 32 8.52 11.69 -1.47
CA PRO A 32 7.74 12.61 -2.28
C PRO A 32 6.23 12.36 -2.06
N PRO A 33 5.36 13.37 -2.24
CA PRO A 33 3.93 13.25 -1.92
C PRO A 33 3.22 12.07 -2.60
N ASN A 34 3.58 11.77 -3.85
CA ASN A 34 3.04 10.63 -4.58
C ASN A 34 3.45 9.28 -3.98
N ALA A 35 4.64 9.17 -3.39
CA ALA A 35 5.07 7.96 -2.68
C ALA A 35 4.28 7.77 -1.38
N VAL A 36 4.00 8.84 -0.64
CA VAL A 36 3.13 8.79 0.56
C VAL A 36 1.74 8.30 0.19
N VAL A 37 1.14 8.85 -0.87
CA VAL A 37 -0.17 8.40 -1.38
C VAL A 37 -0.15 6.93 -1.79
N LEU A 38 0.91 6.48 -2.48
CA LEU A 38 1.06 5.07 -2.85
C LEU A 38 1.21 4.18 -1.61
N ALA A 39 1.97 4.60 -0.59
CA ALA A 39 2.13 3.85 0.66
C ALA A 39 0.79 3.64 1.36
N ILE A 40 0.00 4.71 1.52
CA ILE A 40 -1.33 4.63 2.13
C ILE A 40 -2.25 3.72 1.32
N ALA A 41 -2.23 3.82 -0.01
CA ALA A 41 -3.03 2.95 -0.87
C ALA A 41 -2.62 1.47 -0.73
N LEU A 42 -1.32 1.17 -0.60
CA LEU A 42 -0.82 -0.19 -0.36
C LEU A 42 -1.20 -0.68 1.05
N MET A 43 -1.12 0.16 2.07
CA MET A 43 -1.58 -0.18 3.43
C MET A 43 -3.08 -0.52 3.43
N GLY A 44 -3.89 0.21 2.64
CA GLY A 44 -5.32 -0.07 2.46
C GLY A 44 -5.62 -1.42 1.79
N GLN A 45 -4.67 -2.00 1.05
CA GLN A 45 -4.81 -3.36 0.50
C GLN A 45 -4.58 -4.45 1.55
N TYR A 46 -3.98 -4.13 2.71
CA TYR A 46 -3.69 -5.12 3.73
C TYR A 46 -4.97 -5.50 4.50
N THR A 47 -5.29 -6.80 4.51
CA THR A 47 -6.50 -7.33 5.16
C THR A 47 -6.22 -8.17 6.39
N GLY A 48 -4.95 -8.25 6.82
CA GLY A 48 -4.49 -9.20 7.84
C GLY A 48 -4.41 -10.65 7.35
N LYS A 49 -5.15 -11.02 6.30
CA LYS A 49 -5.22 -12.39 5.76
C LYS A 49 -4.49 -12.56 4.42
N ASN A 50 -4.09 -11.46 3.79
CA ASN A 50 -3.42 -11.49 2.49
C ASN A 50 -1.90 -11.61 2.57
N ASN A 51 -1.31 -11.92 3.73
CA ASN A 51 0.13 -12.13 3.94
C ASN A 51 1.02 -11.05 3.28
N GLY A 52 0.59 -9.79 3.29
CA GLY A 52 1.35 -8.70 2.64
C GLY A 52 1.42 -8.80 1.12
N ARG A 53 0.48 -9.50 0.46
CA ARG A 53 0.31 -9.49 -1.00
C ARG A 53 -0.29 -8.15 -1.43
N LEU A 54 0.58 -7.15 -1.52
CA LEU A 54 0.26 -5.79 -1.97
C LEU A 54 0.68 -5.64 -3.43
N CYS A 55 -0.14 -4.96 -4.24
CA CYS A 55 0.06 -4.85 -5.68
C CYS A 55 0.03 -3.37 -6.13
N PRO A 56 1.19 -2.80 -6.51
CA PRO A 56 1.28 -1.46 -7.09
C PRO A 56 1.18 -1.49 -8.63
N ALA A 57 0.54 -2.50 -9.23
CA ALA A 57 0.39 -2.56 -10.68
C ALA A 57 -0.56 -1.46 -11.16
N PHE A 58 -0.27 -0.85 -12.31
CA PHE A 58 -1.03 0.31 -12.78
C PHE A 58 -2.54 0.04 -12.90
N VAL A 59 -2.94 -1.09 -13.48
CA VAL A 59 -4.36 -1.47 -13.61
C VAL A 59 -5.07 -1.59 -12.25
N VAL A 60 -4.35 -1.99 -11.20
CA VAL A 60 -4.90 -2.05 -9.83
C VAL A 60 -5.03 -0.63 -9.28
N MET A 61 -4.00 0.18 -9.44
CA MET A 61 -3.95 1.54 -8.90
C MET A 61 -4.86 2.53 -9.64
N GLU A 62 -5.22 2.23 -10.89
CA GLU A 62 -6.20 3.02 -11.67
C GLU A 62 -7.56 3.04 -10.96
N ARG A 63 -7.95 1.93 -10.31
CA ARG A 63 -9.14 1.84 -9.45
C ARG A 63 -9.03 2.68 -8.18
N CYS A 64 -7.81 3.06 -7.80
CA CYS A 64 -7.51 3.96 -6.70
C CYS A 64 -7.29 5.42 -7.18
N GLY A 65 -7.70 5.75 -8.40
CA GLY A 65 -7.65 7.11 -8.94
C GLY A 65 -6.33 7.51 -9.61
N TRP A 66 -5.40 6.58 -9.81
CA TRP A 66 -4.14 6.89 -10.50
C TRP A 66 -4.33 6.97 -12.00
N THR A 67 -4.04 8.13 -12.58
CA THR A 67 -4.17 8.37 -14.03
C THR A 67 -2.84 8.31 -14.79
N SER A 68 -1.71 8.47 -14.09
CA SER A 68 -0.37 8.53 -14.70
C SER A 68 0.51 7.35 -14.31
N LYS A 69 0.83 6.50 -15.30
CA LYS A 69 1.81 5.40 -15.17
C LYS A 69 3.16 5.91 -14.69
N ARG A 70 3.63 7.03 -15.25
CA ARG A 70 4.94 7.63 -14.90
C ARG A 70 4.97 8.06 -13.44
N THR A 71 3.92 8.72 -12.97
CA THR A 71 3.84 9.17 -11.58
C THR A 71 3.82 7.99 -10.61
N LEU A 72 3.09 6.91 -10.94
CA LEU A 72 3.05 5.69 -10.15
C LEU A 72 4.42 4.99 -10.11
N ILE A 73 5.12 4.90 -11.25
CA ILE A 73 6.46 4.31 -11.32
C ILE A 73 7.46 5.11 -10.46
N ASN A 74 7.40 6.44 -10.51
CA ASN A 74 8.25 7.30 -9.68
C ASN A 74 7.95 7.12 -8.19
N ALA A 75 6.67 7.07 -7.80
CA ALA A 75 6.25 6.80 -6.43
C ALA A 75 6.76 5.43 -5.95
N LYS A 76 6.60 4.39 -6.79
CA LYS A 76 7.08 3.04 -6.48
C LYS A 76 8.60 3.00 -6.29
N ARG A 77 9.37 3.70 -7.15
CA ARG A 77 10.83 3.79 -7.00
C ARG A 77 11.20 4.42 -5.66
N ALA A 78 10.63 5.58 -5.34
CA ALA A 78 10.89 6.25 -4.07
C ALA A 78 10.54 5.38 -2.84
N LEU A 79 9.45 4.60 -2.90
CA LEU A 79 9.12 3.65 -1.83
C LEU A 79 10.11 2.50 -1.71
N LEU A 80 10.69 2.02 -2.81
CA LEU A 80 11.68 0.93 -2.77
C LEU A 80 13.06 1.40 -2.26
N GLU A 81 13.35 2.69 -2.34
CA GLU A 81 14.55 3.29 -1.74
C GLU A 81 14.40 3.59 -0.24
N CYS A 82 13.19 3.46 0.32
CA CYS A 82 12.93 3.71 1.73
C CYS A 82 12.89 2.40 2.55
N PRO A 83 13.14 2.44 3.87
CA PRO A 83 13.19 1.24 4.70
C PRO A 83 11.83 0.58 4.96
N PHE A 84 10.71 1.18 4.53
CA PHE A 84 9.37 0.71 4.86
C PHE A 84 8.81 -0.35 3.90
N VAL A 85 9.38 -0.48 2.69
CA VAL A 85 8.82 -1.33 1.64
C VAL A 85 9.90 -2.21 1.05
N VAL A 86 9.60 -3.50 0.92
CA VAL A 86 10.46 -4.47 0.24
C VAL A 86 9.72 -5.09 -0.94
N LEU A 87 10.43 -5.28 -2.06
CA LEU A 87 9.90 -5.99 -3.22
C LEU A 87 10.11 -7.50 -3.05
N THR A 88 9.05 -8.24 -2.77
CA THR A 88 9.11 -9.71 -2.58
C THR A 88 8.97 -10.49 -3.89
N ARG A 89 8.33 -9.92 -4.91
CA ARG A 89 8.17 -10.54 -6.23
C ARG A 89 8.11 -9.49 -7.33
N LYS A 90 8.85 -9.71 -8.42
CA LYS A 90 8.71 -8.97 -9.68
C LYS A 90 8.02 -9.86 -10.70
N GLY A 91 6.87 -9.43 -11.22
CA GLY A 91 6.21 -10.12 -12.33
C GLY A 91 7.02 -9.98 -13.61
N HIS A 92 6.89 -10.97 -14.51
CA HIS A 92 7.45 -10.90 -15.86
C HIS A 92 6.34 -10.45 -16.82
N PRO A 93 6.62 -9.54 -17.78
CA PRO A 93 5.72 -9.34 -18.93
C PRO A 93 5.54 -10.67 -19.67
N PRO A 94 4.42 -10.90 -20.38
CA PRO A 94 4.34 -12.03 -21.29
C PRO A 94 5.53 -11.98 -22.27
N PRO A 95 6.14 -13.13 -22.62
CA PRO A 95 7.13 -13.14 -23.70
C PRO A 95 6.49 -12.58 -24.97
N ASP A 96 7.30 -11.84 -25.71
CA ASP A 96 6.99 -11.16 -26.96
C ASP A 96 6.16 -12.10 -27.85
N ARG A 97 4.97 -11.64 -28.30
CA ARG A 97 4.16 -12.34 -29.30
C ARG A 97 4.59 -11.94 -30.69
#